data_AF-A0A4Q5WCN5-F1
#
_entry.id   AF-A0A4Q5WCN5-F1
#
_cell.length_a   1.000
_cell.length_b   1.000
_cell.length_c   1.000
_cell.angle_alpha   90.00
_cell.angle_beta   90.00
_cell.angle_gamma   90.00
#
_symmetry.space_group_name_H-M   'P 1'
#
loop_
_entity.id
_entity.type
_entity.pdbx_description
1 polymer ?
#
loop_
_entity_poly.entity_id
_entity_poly.type
_entity_poly.pdbx_seq_one_letter_code
_entity_poly.pdbx_strand_id
1 'polypeptide(L)' 'TYQNAITAFGQSGQIFEADFNVTREIDQSQKFEGNTVLRGGQQPRIDKNSLIIR' A
#
# COMPACT_ATOMS: atom_id res chain seq x y z
N THR A 1 7.85 10.64 13.43
CA THR A 1 6.68 9.89 13.95
C THR A 1 5.59 9.92 12.90
N TYR A 2 5.01 8.77 12.52
CA TYR A 2 3.91 8.72 11.55
C TYR A 2 2.59 9.25 12.13
N GLN A 3 2.47 9.30 13.46
CA GLN A 3 1.30 9.83 14.16
C GLN A 3 0.93 11.25 13.72
N ASN A 4 1.91 12.14 13.54
CA ASN A 4 1.64 13.53 13.13
C ASN A 4 0.97 13.59 11.74
N ALA A 5 1.35 12.69 10.83
CA ALA A 5 0.75 12.61 9.51
C ALA A 5 -0.68 12.06 9.59
N ILE A 6 -0.93 11.01 10.38
CA ILE A 6 -2.29 10.48 10.57
C ILE A 6 -3.20 11.52 11.24
N THR A 7 -2.72 12.24 12.25
CA THR A 7 -3.49 13.31 12.89
C THR A 7 -3.82 14.46 11.95
N ALA A 8 -2.91 14.81 11.02
CA ALA A 8 -3.12 15.89 10.06
C ALA A 8 -4.05 15.47 8.90
N PHE A 9 -3.86 14.28 8.35
CA PHE A 9 -4.55 13.84 7.13
C PHE A 9 -5.76 12.93 7.39
N GLY A 10 -5.88 12.33 8.57
CA GLY A 10 -6.98 11.45 8.96
C GLY A 10 -8.22 12.16 9.49
N GLN A 11 -8.23 13.50 9.55
CA GLN A 11 -9.35 14.28 10.07
C GLN A 11 -10.66 14.07 9.30
N SER A 12 -10.58 13.66 8.03
CA SER A 12 -11.73 13.32 7.20
C SER A 12 -12.36 11.96 7.52
N GLY A 13 -11.75 11.17 8.42
CA GLY A 13 -12.15 9.79 8.71
C GLY A 13 -11.80 8.79 7.61
N GLN A 14 -11.00 9.19 6.61
CA GLN A 14 -10.61 8.34 5.47
C GLN A 14 -9.33 7.54 5.74
N ILE A 15 -8.65 7.79 6.87
CA ILE A 15 -7.39 7.11 7.25
C ILE A 15 -7.58 6.52 8.64
N PHE A 16 -7.45 5.20 8.76
CA PHE A 16 -7.48 4.50 10.03
C PHE A 16 -6.09 3.97 10.37
N GLU A 17 -5.59 4.29 11.56
CA GLU A 17 -4.26 3.85 12.00
C GLU A 17 -4.12 2.31 12.00
N ALA A 18 -5.21 1.60 12.29
CA ALA A 18 -5.27 0.15 12.26
C ALA A 18 -4.95 -0.45 10.87
N ASP A 19 -5.17 0.28 9.77
CA ASP A 19 -4.82 -0.18 8.42
C ASP A 19 -3.32 -0.37 8.22
N PHE A 20 -2.49 0.32 9.01
CA PHE A 20 -1.03 0.26 8.92
C PHE A 20 -0.41 -0.84 9.79
N ASN A 21 -1.18 -1.41 10.73
CA ASN A 21 -0.71 -2.49 11.60
C ASN A 21 -0.78 -3.87 10.95
N VAL A 22 -1.36 -3.98 9.74
CA VAL A 22 -1.55 -5.25 9.03
C VAL A 22 -0.67 -5.26 7.79
N THR A 23 0.30 -6.18 7.75
CA THR A 23 1.00 -6.49 6.50
C THR A 23 0.05 -7.18 5.55
N ARG A 24 -0.31 -6.52 4.45
CA ARG A 24 -1.11 -7.10 3.37
C ARG A 24 -0.17 -7.59 2.28
N GLU A 25 -0.44 -8.78 1.74
CA GLU A 25 0.25 -9.23 0.53
C GLU A 25 -0.13 -8.31 -0.65
N ILE A 26 0.87 -7.86 -1.40
CA ILE A 26 0.66 -6.96 -2.54
C ILE A 26 0.85 -7.75 -3.84
N ASP A 27 -0.24 -7.92 -4.58
CA ASP A 27 -0.22 -8.39 -5.95
C ASP A 27 -0.40 -7.22 -6.91
N GLN A 28 0.70 -6.75 -7.52
CA GLN A 28 0.66 -5.60 -8.43
C GLN A 28 0.07 -5.95 -9.81
N SER A 29 -0.27 -7.22 -10.08
CA SER A 29 -0.94 -7.63 -11.31
C SER A 29 -2.44 -7.32 -11.29
N GLN A 30 -3.00 -7.08 -10.10
CA GLN A 30 -4.39 -6.71 -9.90
C GLN A 30 -4.70 -5.37 -10.57
N LYS A 31 -5.92 -5.25 -11.10
CA LYS A 31 -6.44 -4.04 -11.72
C LYS A 31 -7.66 -3.54 -10.95
N PHE A 32 -7.76 -2.24 -10.79
CA PHE A 32 -8.94 -1.59 -10.22
C PHE A 32 -9.70 -0.90 -11.35
N GLU A 33 -10.96 -1.31 -11.60
CA GLU A 33 -11.77 -0.80 -12.71
C GLU A 33 -11.04 -0.90 -14.07
N GLY A 34 -10.31 -1.99 -14.27
CA GLY A 34 -9.49 -2.21 -15.49
C GLY A 34 -8.20 -1.39 -15.57
N ASN A 35 -7.94 -0.50 -14.62
CA ASN A 35 -6.77 0.36 -14.57
C ASN A 35 -5.65 -0.21 -13.69
N THR A 36 -4.42 0.16 -14.01
CA THR A 36 -3.22 -0.13 -13.21
C THR A 36 -2.54 1.17 -12.79
N VAL A 37 -1.93 1.16 -11.61
CA VAL A 37 -1.12 2.27 -11.11
C VAL A 37 0.32 2.26 -11.68
N LEU A 38 0.72 1.16 -12.32
CA LEU A 38 2.05 0.99 -12.92
C LEU A 38 2.18 1.84 -14.19
N ARG A 39 3.33 2.49 -14.38
CA ARG A 39 3.57 3.41 -15.50
C ARG A 39 4.81 3.00 -16.30
N GLY A 40 4.95 3.50 -17.54
CA GLY A 40 6.19 3.40 -18.32
C GLY A 40 6.69 1.97 -18.60
N GLY A 41 5.79 1.01 -18.78
CA GLY A 41 6.17 -0.39 -19.04
C GLY A 41 6.68 -1.15 -17.82
N GLN A 42 6.47 -0.64 -16.61
CA GLN A 42 6.78 -1.36 -15.37
C GLN A 42 6.08 -2.72 -15.33
N GLN A 43 6.86 -3.77 -15.07
CA GLN A 43 6.33 -5.11 -14.84
C GLN A 43 5.81 -5.25 -13.40
N PRO A 44 4.60 -5.80 -13.20
CA PRO A 44 4.07 -6.08 -11.88
C PRO A 44 4.99 -6.99 -11.06
N ARG A 45 5.21 -6.63 -9.79
CA ARG A 45 5.81 -7.54 -8.81
C ARG A 45 4.70 -8.19 -8.00
N ILE A 46 4.65 -9.52 -8.06
CA ILE A 46 3.84 -10.33 -7.15
C ILE A 46 4.79 -10.74 -6.05
N ASP A 47 4.54 -10.28 -4.82
CA ASP A 47 5.50 -10.43 -3.73
C ASP A 47 5.66 -11.92 -3.39
N LYS A 48 6.71 -12.56 -3.92
CA LYS A 48 7.11 -13.93 -3.58
C LYS A 48 8.15 -13.83 -2.48
N ASN A 49 7.69 -13.69 -1.23
CA ASN A 49 8.54 -13.58 -0.04
C ASN A 49 9.58 -12.47 -0.14
N SER A 50 9.14 -11.22 0.10
CA SER A 50 10.03 -10.12 0.43
C SER A 50 11.04 -10.57 1.50
N LEU A 51 12.32 -10.61 1.12
CA LEU A 51 13.46 -10.93 1.99
C LEU A 51 13.61 -9.82 3.04
N ILE A 52 12.72 -9.80 4.03
CA ILE A 52 12.88 -8.95 5.21
C ILE A 52 13.99 -9.59 6.05
N ILE A 53 15.22 -9.08 5.91
CA ILE A 53 16.31 -9.35 6.84
C ILE A 53 16.01 -8.54 8.12
N ARG A 54 15.88 -9.25 9.25
CA ARG A 54 15.69 -8.67 10.59
C ARG A 54 17.01 -8.25 11.21
#